data_AF-A0A933UAZ0-F1
#
_entry.id   AF-A0A933UAZ0-F1
#
_cell.length_a   1.000
_cell.length_b   1.000
_cell.length_c   1.000
_cell.angle_alpha   90.00
_cell.angle_beta   90.00
_cell.angle_gamma   90.00
#
_symmetry.space_group_name_H-M   'P 1'
#
loop_
_entity.id
_entity.type
_entity.pdbx_description
1 polymer ?
#
loop_
_entity_poly.entity_id
_entity_poly.type
_entity_poly.pdbx_seq_one_letter_code
_entity_poly.pdbx_strand_id
1 'polypeptide(L)'
;MSLFSQLSTPKAPGLPTAPKPAVPMALPKIRVPTAAGICKSYQPSAQGQALLQPSQTPAQYMSALEQKNLSTDQINLLSHGMPERESVHWACQSSRKVDGQLPPADKNALGAAEAWVKNPCDATKSQAATAASQTDYHGPGAWAAQGAAWSQSPGGTAPATGPTGDAVAGSVNIAAAMAAKPAVPAVPAAPALPTAPTLAAPKLAAPPAPTLAPPVLEVPPNVLEQQAKVHQPFIDLGKDVASGKNTWA
;
A
#
# COMPACT_ATOMS: atom_id res chain seq x y z
N MET A 1 -18.77 66.64 -27.80
CA MET A 1 -18.53 65.31 -28.39
C MET A 1 -17.14 64.85 -27.97
N SER A 2 -16.96 63.54 -27.81
CA SER A 2 -15.77 62.81 -27.34
C SER A 2 -15.60 62.65 -25.82
N LEU A 3 -16.42 61.74 -25.28
CA LEU A 3 -16.14 60.94 -24.09
C LEU A 3 -15.09 59.88 -24.46
N PHE A 4 -13.84 60.00 -23.98
CA PHE A 4 -12.86 58.92 -24.10
C PHE A 4 -12.84 58.10 -22.80
N SER A 5 -13.38 56.89 -22.88
CA SER A 5 -13.34 55.87 -21.83
C SER A 5 -11.91 55.41 -21.58
N GLN A 6 -11.42 55.60 -20.35
CA GLN A 6 -10.24 54.93 -19.81
C GLN A 6 -10.58 53.46 -19.56
N LEU A 7 -10.15 52.56 -20.44
CA LEU A 7 -10.18 51.11 -20.21
C LEU A 7 -8.97 50.72 -19.35
N SER A 8 -9.19 50.58 -18.05
CA SER A 8 -8.26 49.90 -17.15
C SER A 8 -8.15 48.42 -17.54
N THR A 9 -6.98 47.98 -17.97
CA THR A 9 -6.63 46.56 -18.12
C THR A 9 -6.68 45.85 -16.76
N PRO A 10 -7.39 44.72 -16.60
CA PRO A 10 -7.32 43.93 -15.38
C PRO A 10 -5.98 43.17 -15.33
N LYS A 11 -5.23 43.38 -14.25
CA LYS A 11 -4.05 42.61 -13.86
C LYS A 11 -4.49 41.17 -13.56
N ALA A 12 -3.99 40.21 -14.33
CA ALA A 12 -4.22 38.79 -14.08
C ALA A 12 -3.79 38.41 -12.65
N PRO A 13 -4.59 37.64 -11.89
CA PRO A 13 -4.16 37.10 -10.61
C PRO A 13 -2.99 36.13 -10.86
N GLY A 14 -1.86 36.38 -10.19
CA GLY A 14 -0.71 35.49 -10.22
C GLY A 14 -1.12 34.08 -9.75
N LEU A 15 -0.75 33.07 -10.54
CA LEU A 15 -0.92 31.67 -10.12
C LEU A 15 -0.25 31.46 -8.75
N PRO A 16 -0.90 30.76 -7.81
CA PRO A 16 -0.23 30.33 -6.59
C PRO A 16 0.96 29.46 -6.98
N THR A 17 2.16 29.90 -6.63
CA THR A 17 3.39 29.12 -6.81
C THR A 17 3.27 27.85 -5.98
N ALA A 18 3.09 26.73 -6.66
CA ALA A 18 3.05 25.41 -6.04
C ALA A 18 4.35 25.19 -5.22
N PRO A 19 4.25 24.65 -3.99
CA PRO A 19 5.43 24.29 -3.22
C PRO A 19 6.25 23.27 -4.00
N LYS A 20 7.54 23.57 -4.19
CA LYS A 20 8.51 22.71 -4.88
C LYS A 20 8.54 21.34 -4.17
N PRO A 21 8.14 20.23 -4.81
CA PRO A 21 8.18 18.92 -4.18
C PRO A 21 9.64 18.49 -3.96
N ALA A 22 9.97 18.13 -2.73
CA ALA A 22 11.22 17.45 -2.39
C ALA A 22 11.04 15.92 -2.56
N VAL A 23 10.81 15.45 -3.79
CA VAL A 23 10.69 14.02 -4.14
C VAL A 23 11.30 13.82 -5.55
N PRO A 24 11.97 12.69 -5.88
CA PRO A 24 12.49 12.46 -7.22
C PRO A 24 11.42 12.71 -8.30
N MET A 25 11.82 13.46 -9.35
CA MET A 25 10.96 13.88 -10.47
C MET A 25 10.28 12.73 -11.23
N ALA A 26 10.66 11.47 -10.98
CA ALA A 26 10.07 10.30 -11.62
C ALA A 26 10.15 9.05 -10.73
N LEU A 27 9.12 8.20 -10.81
CA LEU A 27 9.09 6.83 -10.28
C LEU A 27 9.12 5.85 -11.46
N PRO A 28 10.28 5.68 -12.14
CA PRO A 28 10.38 4.97 -13.42
C PRO A 28 9.93 3.51 -13.41
N LYS A 29 9.91 2.84 -12.24
CA LYS A 29 9.40 1.46 -12.15
C LYS A 29 7.88 1.41 -12.19
N ILE A 30 7.18 2.48 -11.82
CA ILE A 30 5.73 2.58 -11.95
C ILE A 30 5.38 2.93 -13.39
N ARG A 31 4.95 1.92 -14.16
CA ARG A 31 4.70 2.06 -15.60
C ARG A 31 3.32 2.63 -15.93
N VAL A 32 2.40 2.62 -14.97
CA VAL A 32 1.07 3.18 -15.14
C VAL A 32 1.20 4.71 -15.17
N PRO A 33 0.72 5.39 -16.23
CA PRO A 33 1.01 6.82 -16.44
C PRO A 33 0.29 7.74 -15.46
N THR A 34 -0.83 7.30 -14.89
CA THR A 34 -1.66 8.11 -13.97
C THR A 34 -1.89 7.39 -12.65
N ALA A 35 -1.93 8.17 -11.57
CA ALA A 35 -2.27 7.66 -10.25
C ALA A 35 -3.67 7.03 -10.23
N ALA A 36 -4.63 7.64 -10.94
CA ALA A 36 -5.98 7.12 -11.06
C ALA A 36 -6.04 5.74 -11.75
N GLY A 37 -5.07 5.40 -12.60
CA GLY A 37 -4.95 4.07 -13.17
C GLY A 37 -4.58 3.02 -12.11
N ILE A 38 -3.69 3.37 -11.18
CA ILE A 38 -3.25 2.48 -10.09
C ILE A 38 -4.36 2.33 -9.05
N CYS A 39 -5.06 3.41 -8.70
CA CYS A 39 -6.18 3.40 -7.76
C CYS A 39 -7.41 2.62 -8.26
N LYS A 40 -7.38 1.99 -9.44
CA LYS A 40 -8.39 0.99 -9.84
C LYS A 40 -8.13 -0.37 -9.21
N SER A 41 -6.90 -0.63 -8.78
CA SER A 41 -6.44 -1.90 -8.22
C SER A 41 -6.54 -1.97 -6.70
N TYR A 42 -6.86 -0.85 -6.03
CA TYR A 42 -7.09 -0.76 -4.60
C TYR A 42 -8.08 0.38 -4.32
N GLN A 43 -8.65 0.45 -3.11
CA GLN A 43 -9.53 1.55 -2.71
C GLN A 43 -8.75 2.57 -1.85
N PRO A 44 -8.46 3.78 -2.36
CA PRO A 44 -7.87 4.83 -1.53
C PRO A 44 -8.81 5.23 -0.38
N SER A 45 -8.24 5.77 0.70
CA SER A 45 -9.02 6.41 1.77
C SER A 45 -9.86 7.57 1.23
N ALA A 46 -10.88 8.01 1.98
CA ALA A 46 -11.68 9.18 1.58
C ALA A 46 -10.82 10.44 1.36
N GLN A 47 -9.80 10.65 2.22
CA GLN A 47 -8.85 11.76 2.06
C GLN A 47 -7.93 11.55 0.86
N GLY A 48 -7.44 10.32 0.63
CA GLY A 48 -6.65 9.98 -0.54
C GLY A 48 -7.43 10.15 -1.86
N GLN A 49 -8.71 9.78 -1.87
CA GLN A 49 -9.61 9.94 -3.01
C GLN A 49 -9.87 11.42 -3.32
N ALA A 50 -10.03 12.26 -2.29
CA ALA A 50 -10.20 13.71 -2.46
C ALA A 50 -8.98 14.41 -3.07
N LEU A 51 -7.79 13.83 -2.91
CA LEU A 51 -6.54 14.31 -3.51
C LEU A 51 -6.32 13.77 -4.93
N LEU A 52 -7.14 12.82 -5.40
CA LEU A 52 -6.95 12.16 -6.68
C LEU A 52 -7.41 13.05 -7.84
N GLN A 53 -6.49 13.39 -8.76
CA GLN A 53 -6.79 14.14 -9.98
C GLN A 53 -6.65 13.26 -11.24
N PRO A 54 -7.51 13.41 -12.27
CA PRO A 54 -7.54 12.49 -13.43
C PRO A 54 -6.24 12.37 -14.22
N SER A 55 -5.45 13.46 -14.33
CA SER A 55 -4.23 13.52 -15.15
C SER A 55 -2.94 13.54 -14.32
N GLN A 56 -3.01 13.36 -12.99
CA GLN A 56 -1.82 13.43 -12.17
C GLN A 56 -0.98 12.16 -12.30
N THR A 57 0.35 12.36 -12.32
CA THR A 57 1.29 11.25 -12.32
C THR A 57 1.33 10.57 -10.94
N PRO A 58 1.77 9.30 -10.86
CA PRO A 58 1.98 8.63 -9.58
C PRO A 58 2.90 9.40 -8.63
N ALA A 59 3.96 10.03 -9.16
CA ALA A 59 4.89 10.84 -8.36
C ALA A 59 4.24 12.11 -7.79
N GLN A 60 3.37 12.77 -8.58
CA GLN A 60 2.60 13.92 -8.10
C GLN A 60 1.61 13.53 -7.01
N TYR A 61 0.91 12.41 -7.20
CA TYR A 61 -0.02 11.90 -6.19
C TYR A 61 0.70 11.48 -4.91
N MET A 62 1.84 10.79 -5.03
CA MET A 62 2.70 10.43 -3.90
C MET A 62 3.05 11.66 -3.05
N SER A 63 3.49 12.75 -3.70
CA SER A 63 3.82 13.98 -2.99
C SER A 63 2.60 14.61 -2.28
N ALA A 64 1.42 14.55 -2.91
CA ALA A 64 0.18 15.03 -2.29
C ALA A 64 -0.23 14.22 -1.05
N LEU A 65 -0.05 12.89 -1.10
CA LEU A 65 -0.30 12.00 0.03
C LEU A 65 0.69 12.23 1.19
N GLU A 66 1.97 12.45 0.87
CA GLU A 66 3.04 12.74 1.83
C GLU A 66 2.77 14.07 2.57
N GLN A 67 2.37 15.11 1.85
CA GLN A 67 1.97 16.40 2.46
C GLN A 67 0.78 16.29 3.43
N LYS A 68 -0.01 15.22 3.32
CA LYS A 68 -1.18 14.96 4.17
C LYS A 68 -0.94 13.82 5.17
N ASN A 69 0.29 13.29 5.27
CA ASN A 69 0.66 12.19 6.15
C ASN A 69 -0.17 10.90 5.91
N LEU A 70 -0.71 10.70 4.70
CA LEU A 70 -1.56 9.56 4.35
C LEU A 70 -0.71 8.32 4.03
N SER A 71 -0.11 7.72 5.06
CA SER A 71 0.90 6.67 4.93
C SER A 71 0.37 5.38 4.30
N THR A 72 -0.84 4.96 4.68
CA THR A 72 -1.47 3.76 4.12
C THR A 72 -1.73 3.91 2.62
N ASP A 73 -2.20 5.10 2.19
CA ASP A 73 -2.42 5.38 0.77
C ASP A 73 -1.09 5.43 -0.01
N GLN A 74 -0.01 5.94 0.59
CA GLN A 74 1.33 5.92 -0.01
C GLN A 74 1.83 4.48 -0.21
N ILE A 75 1.64 3.63 0.80
CA ILE A 75 2.03 2.22 0.74
C ILE A 75 1.23 1.51 -0.36
N ASN A 76 -0.09 1.68 -0.40
CA ASN A 76 -0.93 1.08 -1.43
C ASN A 76 -0.57 1.57 -2.84
N LEU A 77 -0.31 2.87 -3.00
CA LEU A 77 0.12 3.43 -4.29
C LEU A 77 1.40 2.76 -4.79
N LEU A 78 2.38 2.53 -3.91
CA LEU A 78 3.64 1.85 -4.26
C LEU A 78 3.42 0.36 -4.55
N SER A 79 2.72 -0.35 -3.66
CA SER A 79 2.52 -1.80 -3.76
C SER A 79 1.81 -2.20 -5.05
N HIS A 80 0.78 -1.44 -5.44
CA HIS A 80 -0.01 -1.69 -6.65
C HIS A 80 0.57 -1.02 -7.90
N GLY A 81 1.42 -0.01 -7.74
CA GLY A 81 2.00 0.75 -8.85
C GLY A 81 3.25 0.11 -9.46
N MET A 82 4.05 -0.57 -8.64
CA MET A 82 5.29 -1.21 -9.08
C MET A 82 5.04 -2.57 -9.76
N PRO A 83 5.97 -3.06 -10.60
CA PRO A 83 5.94 -4.44 -11.06
C PRO A 83 6.02 -5.38 -9.86
N GLU A 84 5.26 -6.48 -9.88
CA GLU A 84 5.11 -7.39 -8.74
C GLU A 84 6.46 -7.82 -8.13
N ARG A 85 7.46 -8.11 -8.96
CA ARG A 85 8.81 -8.45 -8.50
C ARG A 85 9.47 -7.37 -7.64
N GLU A 86 9.33 -6.11 -8.04
CA GLU A 86 9.84 -4.96 -7.27
C GLU A 86 9.01 -4.76 -6.00
N SER A 87 7.69 -4.93 -6.07
CA SER A 87 6.80 -4.85 -4.90
C SER A 87 7.14 -5.92 -3.85
N VAL A 88 7.35 -7.17 -4.26
CA VAL A 88 7.73 -8.26 -3.36
C VAL A 88 9.15 -8.07 -2.83
N HIS A 89 10.09 -7.58 -3.64
CA HIS A 89 11.43 -7.20 -3.17
C HIS A 89 11.36 -6.15 -2.05
N TRP A 90 10.50 -5.13 -2.22
CA TRP A 90 10.26 -4.14 -1.20
C TRP A 90 9.65 -4.72 0.08
N ALA A 91 8.68 -5.65 -0.02
CA ALA A 91 8.15 -6.38 1.13
C ALA A 91 9.24 -7.18 1.87
N CYS A 92 10.12 -7.85 1.13
CA CYS A 92 11.24 -8.60 1.71
C CYS A 92 12.18 -7.69 2.49
N GLN A 93 12.61 -6.57 1.89
CA GLN A 93 13.49 -5.62 2.57
C GLN A 93 12.84 -4.93 3.76
N SER A 94 11.53 -4.67 3.69
CA SER A 94 10.75 -4.15 4.82
C SER A 94 10.74 -5.14 5.97
N SER A 95 10.50 -6.43 5.69
CA SER A 95 10.56 -7.51 6.68
C SER A 95 11.96 -7.66 7.28
N ARG A 96 13.03 -7.51 6.47
CA ARG A 96 14.42 -7.57 6.96
C ARG A 96 14.76 -6.47 7.97
N LYS A 97 14.11 -5.31 7.91
CA LYS A 97 14.31 -4.25 8.93
C LYS A 97 13.88 -4.68 10.33
N VAL A 98 13.03 -5.69 10.44
CA VAL A 98 12.54 -6.24 11.71
C VAL A 98 12.96 -7.69 11.93
N ASP A 99 14.00 -8.18 11.22
CA ASP A 99 14.45 -9.59 11.27
C ASP A 99 14.66 -10.11 12.71
N GLY A 100 15.20 -9.27 13.60
CA GLY A 100 15.42 -9.63 15.00
C GLY A 100 14.15 -9.93 15.80
N GLN A 101 12.97 -9.57 15.28
CA GLN A 101 11.66 -9.78 15.92
C GLN A 101 10.86 -10.90 15.26
N LEU A 102 11.32 -11.45 14.13
CA LEU A 102 10.57 -12.44 13.37
C LEU A 102 10.69 -13.84 13.97
N PRO A 103 9.58 -14.57 14.16
CA PRO A 103 9.65 -15.97 14.54
C PRO A 103 10.27 -16.82 13.41
N PRO A 104 10.82 -18.01 13.72
CA PRO A 104 11.50 -18.84 12.72
C PRO A 104 10.67 -19.17 11.47
N ALA A 105 9.37 -19.42 11.63
CA ALA A 105 8.47 -19.69 10.50
C ALA A 105 8.36 -18.49 9.55
N ASP A 106 8.28 -17.27 10.09
CA ASP A 106 8.20 -16.04 9.30
C ASP A 106 9.54 -15.72 8.61
N LYS A 107 10.68 -16.04 9.26
CA LYS A 107 12.00 -15.97 8.62
C LYS A 107 12.14 -16.93 7.44
N ASN A 108 11.58 -18.13 7.55
CA ASN A 108 11.55 -19.11 6.45
C ASN A 108 10.69 -18.59 5.29
N ALA A 109 9.48 -18.08 5.58
CA ALA A 109 8.62 -17.45 4.59
C ALA A 109 9.34 -16.29 3.87
N LEU A 110 10.00 -15.40 4.63
CA LEU A 110 10.81 -14.32 4.06
C LEU A 110 11.92 -14.85 3.14
N GLY A 111 12.64 -15.89 3.54
CA GLY A 111 13.66 -16.52 2.70
C GLY A 111 13.10 -17.10 1.39
N ALA A 112 11.91 -17.70 1.44
CA ALA A 112 11.24 -18.22 0.25
C ALA A 112 10.77 -17.09 -0.69
N ALA A 113 10.28 -15.98 -0.13
CA ALA A 113 9.93 -14.78 -0.90
C ALA A 113 11.17 -14.19 -1.61
N GLU A 114 12.30 -14.08 -0.91
CA GLU A 114 13.57 -13.63 -1.50
C GLU A 114 14.09 -14.57 -2.58
N ALA A 115 13.91 -15.89 -2.41
CA ALA A 115 14.27 -16.87 -3.44
C ALA A 115 13.44 -16.67 -4.71
N TRP A 116 12.14 -16.39 -4.58
CA TRP A 116 11.29 -16.02 -5.72
C TRP A 116 11.70 -14.68 -6.34
N VAL A 117 12.01 -13.66 -5.53
CA VAL A 117 12.51 -12.37 -6.05
C VAL A 117 13.80 -12.56 -6.86
N LYS A 118 14.69 -13.48 -6.49
CA LYS A 118 15.91 -13.79 -7.25
C LYS A 118 15.62 -14.59 -8.52
N ASN A 119 14.77 -15.60 -8.42
CA ASN A 119 14.40 -16.46 -9.54
C ASN A 119 12.88 -16.69 -9.58
N PRO A 120 12.11 -15.81 -10.22
CA PRO A 120 10.65 -15.90 -10.21
C PRO A 120 10.18 -16.98 -11.21
N CYS A 121 9.92 -18.17 -10.69
CA CYS A 121 9.42 -19.31 -11.45
C CYS A 121 8.38 -20.08 -10.63
N ASP A 122 7.67 -21.03 -11.24
CA ASP A 122 6.60 -21.76 -10.55
C ASP A 122 7.10 -22.59 -9.36
N ALA A 123 8.34 -23.08 -9.40
CA ALA A 123 8.95 -23.80 -8.29
C ALA A 123 9.15 -22.90 -7.06
N THR A 124 9.77 -21.72 -7.24
CA THR A 124 9.98 -20.77 -6.13
C THR A 124 8.66 -20.15 -5.66
N LYS A 125 7.68 -19.98 -6.56
CA LYS A 125 6.32 -19.55 -6.21
C LYS A 125 5.60 -20.57 -5.32
N SER A 126 5.68 -21.86 -5.67
CA SER A 126 5.13 -22.94 -4.84
C SER A 126 5.82 -23.02 -3.48
N GLN A 127 7.14 -22.86 -3.44
CA GLN A 127 7.90 -22.82 -2.18
C GLN A 127 7.46 -21.66 -1.28
N ALA A 128 7.26 -20.46 -1.85
CA ALA A 128 6.75 -19.31 -1.12
C ALA A 128 5.33 -19.55 -0.59
N ALA A 129 4.44 -20.16 -1.39
CA ALA A 129 3.09 -20.52 -0.95
C ALA A 129 3.11 -21.51 0.22
N THR A 130 3.92 -22.56 0.13
CA THR A 130 4.07 -23.55 1.20
C THR A 130 4.65 -22.91 2.45
N ALA A 131 5.67 -22.05 2.34
CA ALA A 131 6.27 -21.40 3.50
C ALA A 131 5.30 -20.43 4.17
N ALA A 132 4.54 -19.64 3.40
CA ALA A 132 3.52 -18.73 3.91
C ALA A 132 2.45 -19.48 4.73
N SER A 133 2.00 -20.64 4.27
CA SER A 133 0.96 -21.42 4.96
C SER A 133 1.40 -21.97 6.33
N GLN A 134 2.69 -21.94 6.68
CA GLN A 134 3.21 -22.40 7.97
C GLN A 134 3.31 -21.28 9.02
N THR A 135 2.82 -20.08 8.71
CA THR A 135 3.04 -18.88 9.55
C THR A 135 1.76 -18.33 10.19
N ASP A 136 0.61 -18.92 9.88
CA ASP A 136 -0.72 -18.39 10.20
C ASP A 136 -0.94 -16.93 9.72
N TYR A 137 -0.10 -16.43 8.81
CA TYR A 137 -0.18 -15.10 8.19
C TYR A 137 -0.06 -13.92 9.18
N HIS A 138 0.62 -14.11 10.31
CA HIS A 138 0.78 -13.06 11.33
C HIS A 138 1.95 -12.11 11.10
N GLY A 139 3.00 -12.54 10.39
CA GLY A 139 4.24 -11.78 10.26
C GLY A 139 4.43 -11.14 8.88
N PRO A 140 5.36 -10.17 8.77
CA PRO A 140 5.61 -9.49 7.51
C PRO A 140 6.27 -10.42 6.48
N GLY A 141 7.06 -11.41 6.90
CA GLY A 141 7.65 -12.42 6.03
C GLY A 141 6.61 -13.33 5.39
N ALA A 142 5.56 -13.71 6.13
CA ALA A 142 4.41 -14.46 5.62
C ALA A 142 3.72 -13.75 4.46
N TRP A 143 3.44 -12.45 4.63
CA TRP A 143 2.78 -11.64 3.61
C TRP A 143 3.69 -11.34 2.42
N ALA A 144 5.01 -11.22 2.63
CA ALA A 144 5.97 -11.16 1.53
C ALA A 144 5.96 -12.46 0.69
N ALA A 145 5.94 -13.61 1.35
CA ALA A 145 5.85 -14.92 0.70
C ALA A 145 4.51 -15.12 -0.02
N GLN A 146 3.41 -14.66 0.58
CA GLN A 146 2.10 -14.71 -0.05
C GLN A 146 2.02 -13.81 -1.30
N GLY A 147 2.64 -12.62 -1.25
CA GLY A 147 2.80 -11.75 -2.41
C GLY A 147 3.57 -12.44 -3.53
N ALA A 148 4.69 -13.11 -3.22
CA ALA A 148 5.44 -13.92 -4.17
C ALA A 148 4.58 -15.05 -4.77
N ALA A 149 3.81 -15.75 -3.94
CA ALA A 149 2.94 -16.86 -4.35
C ALA A 149 1.82 -16.44 -5.30
N TRP A 150 1.29 -15.22 -5.14
CA TRP A 150 0.24 -14.66 -6.00
C TRP A 150 0.74 -13.96 -7.25
N SER A 151 2.03 -13.60 -7.26
CA SER A 151 2.66 -12.93 -8.38
C SER A 151 2.72 -13.80 -9.63
N GLN A 152 2.64 -13.15 -10.78
CA GLN A 152 2.91 -13.76 -12.07
C GLN A 152 4.43 -13.99 -12.24
N SER A 153 4.80 -15.24 -12.54
CA SER A 153 6.17 -15.58 -12.93
C SER A 153 6.49 -14.97 -14.31
N PRO A 154 7.62 -14.27 -14.52
CA PRO A 154 8.03 -13.79 -15.83
C PRO A 154 8.10 -14.92 -16.86
N GLY A 155 7.42 -14.75 -17.99
CA GLY A 155 7.32 -15.77 -19.05
C GLY A 155 6.38 -16.93 -18.72
N GLY A 156 5.81 -16.96 -17.51
CA GLY A 156 4.73 -17.87 -17.16
C GLY A 156 3.44 -17.47 -17.85
N THR A 157 2.69 -18.46 -18.33
CA THR A 157 1.34 -18.26 -18.90
C THR A 157 0.25 -18.27 -17.83
N ALA A 158 0.58 -18.67 -16.60
CA ALA A 158 -0.34 -18.65 -15.48
C ALA A 158 -0.66 -17.20 -15.07
N PRO A 159 -1.94 -16.83 -14.93
CA PRO A 159 -2.32 -15.52 -14.43
C PRO A 159 -1.89 -15.36 -12.96
N ALA A 160 -1.79 -14.12 -12.50
CA ALA A 160 -1.71 -13.82 -11.07
C ALA A 160 -2.89 -14.50 -10.35
N THR A 161 -2.61 -15.14 -9.22
CA THR A 161 -3.57 -16.00 -8.52
C THR A 161 -4.22 -15.32 -7.32
N GLY A 162 -3.87 -14.06 -7.04
CA GLY A 162 -4.44 -13.27 -5.96
C GLY A 162 -3.95 -11.82 -5.93
N PRO A 163 -4.32 -11.07 -4.89
CA PRO A 163 -4.00 -9.65 -4.79
C PRO A 163 -2.57 -9.40 -4.27
N THR A 164 -1.57 -9.52 -5.14
CA THR A 164 -0.15 -9.28 -4.81
C THR A 164 0.09 -7.93 -4.12
N GLY A 165 -0.54 -6.87 -4.62
CA GLY A 165 -0.40 -5.51 -4.06
C GLY A 165 -0.85 -5.41 -2.61
N ASP A 166 -1.98 -6.03 -2.26
CA ASP A 166 -2.50 -6.03 -0.89
C ASP A 166 -1.59 -6.84 0.04
N ALA A 167 -1.06 -7.97 -0.43
CA ALA A 167 -0.11 -8.76 0.35
C ALA A 167 1.18 -7.97 0.66
N VAL A 168 1.72 -7.27 -0.34
CA VAL A 168 2.89 -6.40 -0.16
C VAL A 168 2.57 -5.26 0.81
N ALA A 169 1.42 -4.59 0.67
CA ALA A 169 1.00 -3.55 1.59
C ALA A 169 0.87 -4.07 3.03
N GLY A 170 0.28 -5.25 3.22
CA GLY A 170 0.17 -5.93 4.51
C GLY A 170 1.53 -6.22 5.13
N SER A 171 2.47 -6.77 4.36
CA SER A 171 3.85 -7.02 4.82
C SER A 171 4.53 -5.74 5.33
N VAL A 172 4.44 -4.65 4.56
CA VAL A 172 5.07 -3.38 4.92
C VAL A 172 4.43 -2.76 6.16
N ASN A 173 3.09 -2.77 6.26
CA ASN A 173 2.37 -2.23 7.41
C ASN A 173 2.70 -3.00 8.70
N ILE A 174 2.77 -4.34 8.64
CA ILE A 174 3.16 -5.16 9.79
C ILE A 174 4.60 -4.88 10.19
N ALA A 175 5.53 -4.80 9.22
CA ALA A 175 6.92 -4.49 9.50
C ALA A 175 7.07 -3.10 10.17
N ALA A 176 6.32 -2.11 9.71
CA ALA A 176 6.28 -0.78 10.31
C ALA A 176 5.76 -0.82 11.76
N ALA A 177 4.65 -1.52 11.99
CA ALA A 177 4.09 -1.70 13.33
C ALA A 177 5.06 -2.41 14.29
N MET A 178 5.76 -3.46 13.84
CA MET A 178 6.77 -4.16 14.64
C MET A 178 8.00 -3.28 14.95
N ALA A 179 8.45 -2.46 13.99
CA ALA A 179 9.59 -1.56 14.18
C ALA A 179 9.33 -0.47 15.23
N ALA A 180 8.08 -0.07 15.41
CA ALA A 180 7.71 0.99 16.35
C ALA A 180 8.04 0.66 17.82
N LYS A 181 8.26 -0.63 18.19
CA LYS A 181 8.23 -1.17 19.57
C LYS A 181 6.90 -0.80 20.29
N PRO A 182 6.34 -1.62 21.19
CA PRO A 182 4.96 -1.39 21.61
C PRO A 182 4.82 -0.14 22.49
N ALA A 183 4.34 0.93 21.89
CA ALA A 183 3.51 1.94 22.53
C ALA A 183 2.23 2.11 21.69
N VAL A 184 1.62 0.99 21.30
CA VAL A 184 0.21 0.96 20.90
C VAL A 184 -0.49 0.12 21.98
N PRO A 185 -1.49 0.64 22.70
CA PRO A 185 -2.29 -0.19 23.57
C PRO A 185 -2.84 -1.33 22.71
N ALA A 186 -2.69 -2.57 23.20
CA ALA A 186 -3.26 -3.72 22.55
C ALA A 186 -4.71 -3.38 22.21
N VAL A 187 -5.06 -3.42 20.92
CA VAL A 187 -6.47 -3.61 20.55
C VAL A 187 -6.86 -4.87 21.33
N PRO A 188 -7.82 -4.80 22.28
CA PRO A 188 -8.22 -5.99 23.01
C PRO A 188 -8.55 -7.03 21.95
N ALA A 189 -7.93 -8.21 22.07
CA ALA A 189 -8.18 -9.32 21.18
C ALA A 189 -9.69 -9.40 20.99
N ALA A 190 -10.14 -9.35 19.73
CA ALA A 190 -11.54 -9.54 19.43
C ALA A 190 -11.96 -10.81 20.19
N PRO A 191 -13.00 -10.74 21.06
CA PRO A 191 -13.39 -11.90 21.84
C PRO A 191 -13.59 -13.05 20.88
N ALA A 192 -12.94 -14.19 21.16
CA ALA A 192 -13.05 -15.37 20.33
C ALA A 192 -14.54 -15.62 20.08
N LEU A 193 -14.96 -15.50 18.82
CA LEU A 193 -16.33 -15.82 18.45
C LEU A 193 -16.54 -17.28 18.88
N PRO A 194 -17.55 -17.60 19.71
CA PRO A 194 -17.86 -18.98 20.03
C PRO A 194 -18.09 -19.71 18.70
N THR A 195 -17.52 -20.91 18.56
CA THR A 195 -17.76 -21.79 17.42
C THR A 195 -19.26 -21.82 17.12
N ALA A 196 -19.64 -21.27 15.97
CA ALA A 196 -21.02 -21.17 15.57
C ALA A 196 -21.62 -22.59 15.55
N PRO A 197 -22.72 -22.85 16.29
CA PRO A 197 -23.41 -24.12 16.15
C PRO A 197 -23.98 -24.22 14.73
N THR A 198 -23.80 -25.38 14.09
CA THR A 198 -24.40 -25.67 12.79
C THR A 198 -25.92 -25.68 12.95
N LEU A 199 -26.57 -24.58 12.58
CA LEU A 199 -28.01 -24.49 12.42
C LEU A 199 -28.34 -24.58 10.93
N ALA A 200 -29.17 -25.54 10.55
CA ALA A 200 -29.73 -25.62 9.21
C ALA A 200 -30.58 -24.36 8.97
N ALA A 201 -30.24 -23.58 7.93
CA ALA A 201 -30.87 -22.30 7.65
C ALA A 201 -32.32 -22.48 7.14
N PRO A 202 -33.35 -21.97 7.85
CA PRO A 202 -34.63 -21.70 7.21
C PRO A 202 -34.50 -20.44 6.34
N LYS A 203 -35.03 -20.50 5.11
CA LYS A 203 -35.14 -19.33 4.23
C LYS A 203 -36.12 -18.32 4.84
N LEU A 204 -35.62 -17.28 5.50
CA LEU A 204 -36.36 -16.04 5.73
C LEU A 204 -35.95 -15.01 4.68
N ALA A 205 -36.94 -14.41 4.01
CA ALA A 205 -36.72 -13.23 3.19
C ALA A 205 -36.41 -12.04 4.12
N ALA A 206 -35.23 -11.44 3.98
CA ALA A 206 -34.83 -10.27 4.76
C ALA A 206 -35.59 -9.02 4.27
N PRO A 207 -36.20 -8.21 5.15
CA PRO A 207 -36.67 -6.87 4.78
C PRO A 207 -35.50 -5.97 4.40
N PRO A 208 -35.69 -4.97 3.52
CA PRO A 208 -34.61 -4.08 3.09
C PRO A 208 -34.09 -3.26 4.27
N ALA A 209 -32.78 -3.35 4.51
CA ALA A 209 -32.11 -2.58 5.56
C ALA A 209 -32.18 -1.07 5.25
N PRO A 210 -32.51 -0.21 6.23
CA PRO A 210 -32.40 1.24 6.04
C PRO A 210 -30.93 1.61 5.80
N THR A 211 -30.68 2.31 4.69
CA THR A 211 -29.35 2.80 4.32
C THR A 211 -29.01 4.01 5.18
N LEU A 212 -28.39 3.78 6.35
CA LEU A 212 -27.64 4.82 7.05
C LEU A 212 -26.17 4.65 6.65
N ALA A 213 -25.62 5.64 5.95
CA ALA A 213 -24.19 5.70 5.69
C ALA A 213 -23.47 5.72 7.07
N PRO A 214 -22.45 4.86 7.28
CA PRO A 214 -21.70 4.90 8.53
C PRO A 214 -21.06 6.29 8.70
N PRO A 215 -21.02 6.85 9.92
CA PRO A 215 -20.33 8.10 10.17
C PRO A 215 -18.87 7.96 9.78
N VAL A 216 -18.37 8.87 8.93
CA VAL A 216 -16.95 8.94 8.58
C VAL A 216 -16.21 9.34 9.84
N LEU A 217 -15.55 8.38 10.49
CA LEU A 217 -14.66 8.65 11.62
C LEU A 217 -13.41 9.35 11.07
N GLU A 218 -13.37 10.67 11.16
CA GLU A 218 -12.16 11.44 10.82
C GLU A 218 -11.07 11.11 11.84
N VAL A 219 -9.94 10.56 11.36
CA VAL A 219 -8.78 10.27 12.20
C VAL A 219 -8.12 11.59 12.58
N PRO A 220 -7.89 11.87 13.88
CA PRO A 220 -7.25 13.10 14.33
C PRO A 220 -5.86 13.32 13.70
N PRO A 221 -5.47 14.56 13.34
CA PRO A 221 -4.20 14.84 12.66
C PRO A 221 -2.94 14.35 13.40
N ASN A 222 -2.94 14.39 14.73
CA ASN A 222 -1.83 13.92 15.56
C ASN A 222 -1.59 12.40 15.42
N VAL A 223 -2.64 11.62 15.16
CA VAL A 223 -2.53 10.17 14.92
C VAL A 223 -1.91 9.91 13.55
N LEU A 224 -2.32 10.67 12.51
CA LEU A 224 -1.74 10.57 11.17
C LEU A 224 -0.25 10.92 11.16
N GLU A 225 0.16 11.96 11.89
CA GLU A 225 1.57 12.34 12.03
C GLU A 225 2.41 11.26 12.74
N GLN A 226 1.88 10.63 13.79
CA GLN A 226 2.56 9.53 14.48
C GLN A 226 2.68 8.30 13.57
N GLN A 227 1.60 7.95 12.87
CA GLN A 227 1.62 6.88 11.87
C GLN A 227 2.62 7.18 10.76
N ALA A 228 2.68 8.41 10.25
CA ALA A 228 3.66 8.81 9.25
C ALA A 228 5.09 8.60 9.73
N LYS A 229 5.42 8.98 10.96
CA LYS A 229 6.75 8.73 11.53
C LYS A 229 7.12 7.24 11.56
N VAL A 230 6.16 6.37 11.89
CA VAL A 230 6.37 4.92 11.95
C VAL A 230 6.57 4.32 10.54
N HIS A 231 5.80 4.77 9.56
CA HIS A 231 5.85 4.23 8.19
C HIS A 231 6.94 4.86 7.32
N GLN A 232 7.43 6.07 7.64
CA GLN A 232 8.35 6.82 6.79
C GLN A 232 9.60 6.01 6.36
N PRO A 233 10.32 5.29 7.24
CA PRO A 233 11.50 4.53 6.81
C PRO A 233 11.19 3.42 5.80
N PHE A 234 9.95 2.92 5.79
CA PHE A 234 9.49 1.87 4.89
C PHE A 234 8.97 2.45 3.57
N ILE A 235 8.29 3.60 3.63
CA ILE A 235 7.86 4.36 2.45
C ILE A 235 9.09 4.87 1.68
N ASP A 236 10.10 5.40 2.37
CA ASP A 236 11.35 5.85 1.74
C ASP A 236 12.07 4.70 1.03
N LEU A 237 12.13 3.53 1.66
CA LEU A 237 12.64 2.31 1.04
C LEU A 237 11.84 1.95 -0.23
N GLY A 238 10.51 2.04 -0.18
CA GLY A 238 9.65 1.79 -1.35
C GLY A 238 9.86 2.81 -2.47
N LYS A 239 10.07 4.09 -2.15
CA LYS A 239 10.46 5.14 -3.11
C LYS A 239 11.83 4.85 -3.74
N ASP A 240 12.78 4.31 -2.99
CA ASP A 240 14.08 3.92 -3.52
C ASP A 240 13.99 2.72 -4.49
N VAL A 241 13.14 1.74 -4.18
CA VAL A 241 12.84 0.62 -5.11
C VAL A 241 12.14 1.14 -6.37
N ALA A 242 11.08 1.94 -6.21
CA ALA A 242 10.30 2.51 -7.30
C ALA A 242 11.11 3.46 -8.21
N SER A 243 12.14 4.10 -7.65
CA SER A 243 13.09 4.94 -8.39
C SER A 243 14.20 4.15 -9.08
N GLY A 244 14.34 2.85 -8.79
CA GLY A 244 15.39 1.99 -9.32
C GLY A 244 16.74 2.14 -8.63
N LYS A 245 16.82 2.86 -7.49
CA LYS A 245 18.04 2.95 -6.67
C LYS A 245 18.29 1.66 -5.88
N ASN A 246 17.22 0.94 -5.55
CA ASN A 246 17.28 -0.32 -4.84
C ASN A 246 16.53 -1.39 -5.63
N THR A 247 17.24 -2.07 -6.52
CA THR A 247 16.69 -3.14 -7.37
C THR A 247 17.14 -4.51 -6.89
N TRP A 248 16.38 -5.55 -7.20
CA TRP A 248 16.60 -6.95 -6.82
C TRP A 248 17.82 -7.65 -7.45
N ALA A 249 18.82 -6.91 -7.93
CA ALA A 249 19.96 -7.43 -8.70
C ALA A 249 20.92 -8.30 -7.88
#